data_AF-A0A068Y0R2-F1
#
_entry.id   AF-A0A068Y0R2-F1
#
_cell.length_a   1.000
_cell.length_b   1.000
_cell.length_c   1.000
_cell.angle_alpha   90.00
_cell.angle_beta   90.00
_cell.angle_gamma   90.00
#
_symmetry.space_group_name_H-M   'P 1'
#
loop_
_entity.id
_entity.type
_entity.pdbx_description
1 polymer ?
#
loop_
_entity_poly.entity_id
_entity_poly.type
_entity_poly.pdbx_seq_one_letter_code
_entity_poly.pdbx_strand_id
1 'polypeptide(L)'
;MALPIRRLIRAHGNSTFRRAAYIFCATLLTCSLLTGIIIFYLVVVPYLHEHGFEESLCHLAKIEPYTPILKCENRCSRERSFFPCLRVSVVFQRNNINFSATLFDTIETHEHYRTYKCVTHSCQKRLEENTFAIHVFRWRLIRQPVFRCFVAFAVHGNEALMYKYHRPSSVTYGMFLPALCCFIAILSLLALWHFDRCRVWHLEDETAFGLVESRTFNQESI
;
A
#
# COMPACT_ATOMS: atom_id res chain seq x y z
N MET A 1 -52.62 8.76 -34.24
CA MET A 1 -52.23 7.65 -33.36
C MET A 1 -50.70 7.48 -33.38
N ALA A 2 -49.97 8.25 -32.56
CA ALA A 2 -48.50 8.20 -32.51
C ALA A 2 -48.04 8.18 -31.04
N LEU A 3 -48.27 7.07 -30.35
CA LEU A 3 -47.93 6.89 -28.93
C LEU A 3 -47.17 5.60 -28.53
N PRO A 4 -46.85 4.61 -29.40
CA PRO A 4 -46.08 3.44 -28.95
C PRO A 4 -44.54 3.65 -28.97
N ILE A 5 -44.02 4.47 -29.89
CA ILE A 5 -42.56 4.58 -30.14
C ILE A 5 -41.82 5.30 -29.00
N ARG A 6 -42.39 6.39 -28.45
CA ARG A 6 -41.78 7.12 -27.30
C ARG A 6 -41.70 6.28 -26.03
N ARG A 7 -42.66 5.38 -25.80
CA ARG A 7 -42.66 4.49 -24.63
C ARG A 7 -41.62 3.38 -24.78
N LEU A 8 -41.47 2.83 -25.98
CA LEU A 8 -40.43 1.84 -26.30
C LEU A 8 -39.02 2.43 -26.19
N ILE A 9 -38.76 3.63 -26.73
CA ILE A 9 -37.46 4.29 -26.60
C ILE A 9 -37.15 4.61 -25.13
N ARG A 10 -38.15 5.07 -24.36
CA ARG A 10 -37.98 5.36 -22.92
C ARG A 10 -37.75 4.07 -22.11
N ALA A 11 -38.44 2.97 -22.42
CA ALA A 11 -38.24 1.68 -21.77
C ALA A 11 -36.88 1.05 -22.12
N HIS A 12 -36.46 1.13 -23.39
CA HIS A 12 -35.19 0.61 -23.86
C HIS A 12 -34.01 1.42 -23.29
N GLY A 13 -34.14 2.74 -23.22
CA GLY A 13 -33.16 3.63 -22.56
C GLY A 13 -33.06 3.40 -21.05
N ASN A 14 -34.17 3.05 -20.38
CA ASN A 14 -34.15 2.73 -18.95
C ASN A 14 -33.47 1.38 -18.66
N SER A 15 -33.61 0.40 -19.56
CA SER A 15 -32.93 -0.90 -19.46
C SER A 15 -31.43 -0.80 -19.70
N THR A 16 -30.99 -0.07 -20.74
CA THR A 16 -29.57 0.15 -21.02
C THR A 16 -28.90 0.99 -19.95
N PHE A 17 -29.59 2.01 -19.42
CA PHE A 17 -29.10 2.82 -18.29
C PHE A 17 -28.88 1.97 -17.03
N ARG A 18 -29.82 1.08 -16.69
CA ARG A 18 -29.68 0.18 -15.54
C ARG A 18 -28.53 -0.81 -15.69
N ARG A 19 -28.33 -1.36 -16.89
CA ARG A 19 -27.17 -2.21 -17.22
C ARG A 19 -25.85 -1.45 -17.07
N ALA A 20 -25.77 -0.23 -17.61
CA ALA A 20 -24.61 0.62 -17.49
C ALA A 20 -24.31 0.98 -16.01
N ALA A 21 -25.35 1.31 -15.23
CA ALA A 21 -25.22 1.60 -13.81
C ALA A 21 -24.72 0.38 -13.01
N TYR A 22 -25.23 -0.83 -13.32
CA TYR A 22 -24.77 -2.07 -12.68
C TYR A 22 -23.29 -2.34 -13.00
N ILE A 23 -22.89 -2.24 -14.27
CA ILE A 23 -21.50 -2.43 -14.69
C ILE A 23 -20.59 -1.41 -14.01
N PHE A 24 -21.00 -0.13 -13.98
CA PHE A 24 -20.23 0.92 -13.32
C PHE A 24 -20.07 0.69 -11.81
N CYS A 25 -21.13 0.28 -11.11
CA CYS A 25 -21.03 -0.02 -9.68
C CYS A 25 -20.17 -1.25 -9.41
N ALA A 26 -20.27 -2.29 -10.25
CA ALA A 26 -19.42 -3.48 -10.15
C ALA A 26 -17.94 -3.16 -10.41
N THR A 27 -17.62 -2.33 -11.41
CA THR A 27 -16.24 -1.90 -11.68
C THR A 27 -15.71 -0.99 -10.59
N LEU A 28 -16.54 -0.10 -10.03
CA LEU A 28 -16.13 0.75 -8.91
C LEU A 28 -15.84 -0.08 -7.65
N LEU A 29 -16.64 -1.13 -7.39
CA LEU A 29 -16.40 -2.08 -6.31
C LEU A 29 -15.08 -2.84 -6.51
N THR A 30 -14.83 -3.39 -7.69
CA THR A 30 -13.59 -4.15 -7.94
C THR A 30 -12.35 -3.25 -7.87
N CYS A 31 -12.40 -2.06 -8.46
CA CYS A 31 -11.29 -1.09 -8.40
C CYS A 31 -11.00 -0.62 -6.97
N SER A 32 -12.03 -0.36 -6.17
CA SER A 32 -11.88 0.08 -4.77
C SER A 32 -11.32 -1.05 -3.89
N LEU A 33 -11.76 -2.29 -4.08
CA LEU A 33 -11.18 -3.46 -3.39
C LEU A 33 -9.71 -3.66 -3.75
N LEU A 34 -9.36 -3.63 -5.03
CA LEU A 34 -7.97 -3.78 -5.47
C LEU A 34 -7.07 -2.68 -4.90
N THR A 35 -7.54 -1.43 -4.95
CA THR A 35 -6.80 -0.29 -4.41
C THR A 35 -6.67 -0.39 -2.89
N GLY A 36 -7.71 -0.81 -2.18
CA GLY A 36 -7.68 -1.05 -0.74
C GLY A 36 -6.66 -2.12 -0.35
N ILE A 37 -6.60 -3.24 -1.10
CA ILE A 37 -5.62 -4.31 -0.88
C ILE A 37 -4.18 -3.78 -1.11
N ILE A 38 -3.96 -3.04 -2.19
CA ILE A 38 -2.64 -2.46 -2.49
C ILE A 38 -2.20 -1.52 -1.37
N ILE A 39 -3.07 -0.61 -0.92
CA ILE A 39 -2.76 0.33 0.16
C ILE A 39 -2.53 -0.41 1.48
N PHE A 40 -3.29 -1.46 1.75
CA PHE A 40 -3.10 -2.29 2.94
C PHE A 40 -1.68 -2.87 2.99
N TYR A 41 -1.22 -3.50 1.90
CA TYR A 41 0.13 -4.07 1.86
C TYR A 41 1.24 -3.03 1.84
N LEU A 42 1.07 -1.92 1.12
CA LEU A 42 2.12 -0.92 0.94
C LEU A 42 2.21 0.10 2.07
N VAL A 43 1.15 0.32 2.85
CA VAL A 43 1.09 1.40 3.85
C VAL A 43 0.70 0.87 5.24
N VAL A 44 -0.35 0.05 5.34
CA VAL A 44 -0.83 -0.41 6.66
C VAL A 44 0.14 -1.39 7.30
N VAL A 45 0.58 -2.42 6.55
CA VAL A 45 1.54 -3.41 7.05
C VAL A 45 2.86 -2.76 7.54
N PRO A 46 3.55 -1.92 6.74
CA PRO A 46 4.78 -1.27 7.22
C PRO A 46 4.52 -0.30 8.39
N TYR A 47 3.37 0.39 8.41
CA TYR A 47 2.99 1.22 9.54
C TYR A 47 2.82 0.41 10.83
N LEU A 48 2.18 -0.76 10.79
CA LEU A 48 2.01 -1.61 11.97
C LEU A 48 3.35 -2.12 12.51
N HIS A 49 4.28 -2.46 11.60
CA HIS A 49 5.63 -2.86 11.99
C HIS A 49 6.41 -1.69 12.63
N GLU A 50 6.32 -0.50 12.05
CA GLU A 50 6.95 0.72 12.58
C GLU A 50 6.29 1.22 13.88
N HIS A 51 5.00 0.93 14.10
CA HIS A 51 4.28 1.28 15.33
C HIS A 51 4.87 0.59 16.57
N GLY A 52 5.50 -0.57 16.42
CA GLY A 52 6.13 -1.31 17.53
C GLY A 52 7.34 -0.60 18.19
N PHE A 53 7.84 0.48 17.59
CA PHE A 53 8.95 1.27 18.14
C PHE A 53 8.42 2.47 18.94
N GLU A 54 8.82 2.66 20.19
CA GLU A 54 8.38 3.76 21.04
C GLU A 54 9.43 4.89 21.07
N GLU A 55 9.01 6.15 21.11
CA GLU A 55 9.95 7.28 21.19
C GLU A 55 10.74 7.25 22.50
N SER A 56 12.06 7.39 22.41
CA SER A 56 12.99 7.41 23.54
C SER A 56 14.18 8.34 23.25
N LEU A 57 14.92 8.66 24.30
CA LEU A 57 16.21 9.35 24.19
C LEU A 57 17.33 8.30 24.11
N CYS A 58 18.09 8.32 23.02
CA CYS A 58 19.23 7.42 22.79
C CYS A 58 20.55 8.16 22.99
N HIS A 59 21.51 7.46 23.59
CA HIS A 59 22.90 7.86 23.73
C HIS A 59 23.78 6.96 22.85
N LEU A 60 24.71 7.56 22.11
CA LEU A 60 25.69 6.82 21.32
C LEU A 60 26.61 6.01 22.25
N ALA A 61 26.62 4.69 22.08
CA ALA A 61 27.45 3.79 22.87
C ALA A 61 28.75 3.45 22.15
N LYS A 62 28.63 2.93 20.93
CA LYS A 62 29.75 2.42 20.13
C LYS A 62 29.45 2.53 18.66
N ILE A 63 30.48 2.88 17.90
CA ILE A 63 30.52 2.74 16.44
C ILE A 63 31.59 1.71 16.11
N GLU A 64 31.22 0.65 15.41
CA GLU A 64 32.18 -0.39 15.06
C GLU A 64 33.21 0.16 14.04
N PRO A 65 34.52 -0.10 14.24
CA PRO A 65 35.55 0.43 13.35
C PRO A 65 35.58 -0.29 12.00
N TYR A 66 35.23 -1.58 11.98
CA TYR A 66 35.19 -2.37 10.76
C TYR A 66 33.88 -2.14 10.02
N THR A 67 33.98 -1.67 8.77
CA THR A 67 32.83 -1.40 7.90
C THR A 67 32.90 -2.28 6.66
N PRO A 68 32.26 -3.47 6.66
CA PRO A 68 32.24 -4.33 5.48
C PRO A 68 31.48 -3.66 4.34
N ILE A 69 31.92 -3.88 3.10
CA ILE A 69 31.26 -3.34 1.92
C ILE A 69 30.07 -4.24 1.58
N LEU A 70 28.87 -3.67 1.53
CA LEU A 70 27.64 -4.37 1.19
C LEU A 70 27.05 -3.82 -0.10
N LYS A 71 26.30 -4.67 -0.80
CA LYS A 71 25.54 -4.27 -1.99
C LYS A 71 24.30 -3.48 -1.59
N CYS A 72 24.00 -2.43 -2.34
CA CYS A 72 22.75 -1.70 -2.25
C CYS A 72 22.13 -1.47 -3.62
N GLU A 73 20.84 -1.14 -3.63
CA GLU A 73 20.10 -0.82 -4.83
C GLU A 73 19.36 0.51 -4.63
N ASN A 74 19.50 1.41 -5.60
CA ASN A 74 18.75 2.66 -5.61
C ASN A 74 17.30 2.36 -6.00
N ARG A 75 16.34 2.75 -5.16
CA ARG A 75 14.92 2.46 -5.40
C ARG A 75 14.31 3.20 -6.59
N CYS A 76 14.82 4.39 -6.91
CA CYS A 76 14.31 5.22 -8.00
C CYS A 76 14.88 4.78 -9.35
N SER A 77 16.19 4.57 -9.43
CA SER A 77 16.85 4.22 -10.70
C SER A 77 17.04 2.71 -10.92
N ARG A 78 16.80 1.88 -9.88
CA ARG A 78 17.12 0.43 -9.85
C ARG A 78 18.59 0.11 -10.17
N GLU A 79 19.46 1.11 -10.04
CA GLU A 79 20.89 0.93 -10.22
C GLU A 79 21.50 0.29 -8.97
N ARG A 80 22.42 -0.64 -9.18
CA ARG A 80 23.10 -1.36 -8.10
C ARG A 80 24.44 -0.69 -7.82
N SER A 81 24.73 -0.52 -6.54
CA SER A 81 26.00 0.00 -6.07
C SER A 81 26.44 -0.73 -4.80
N PHE A 82 27.44 -0.17 -4.13
CA PHE A 82 27.99 -0.68 -2.89
C PHE A 82 28.10 0.45 -1.88
N PHE A 83 28.00 0.11 -0.59
CA PHE A 83 28.18 1.06 0.51
C PHE A 83 28.94 0.39 1.68
N PRO A 84 29.73 1.17 2.44
CA PRO A 84 30.33 0.68 3.68
C PRO A 84 29.27 0.58 4.77
N CYS A 85 29.09 -0.63 5.32
CA CYS A 85 28.17 -0.88 6.43
C CYS A 85 28.69 -0.26 7.72
N LEU A 86 27.97 0.73 8.27
CA LEU A 86 28.27 1.31 9.58
C LEU A 86 27.39 0.65 10.65
N ARG A 87 28.01 -0.03 11.61
CA ARG A 87 27.28 -0.62 12.74
C ARG A 87 27.35 0.31 13.95
N VAL A 88 26.18 0.67 14.46
CA VAL A 88 26.05 1.64 15.55
C VAL A 88 25.23 1.01 16.66
N SER A 89 25.73 1.09 17.88
CA SER A 89 25.02 0.69 19.09
C SER A 89 24.73 1.91 19.93
N VAL A 90 23.51 1.99 20.42
CA VAL A 90 23.00 3.04 21.31
C VAL A 90 22.63 2.46 22.66
N VAL A 91 22.61 3.30 23.69
CA VAL A 91 22.03 3.00 25.00
C VAL A 91 20.82 3.88 25.20
N PHE A 92 19.75 3.32 25.75
CA PHE A 92 18.57 4.06 26.17
C PHE A 92 18.18 3.63 27.58
N GLN A 93 17.54 4.54 28.33
CA GLN A 93 17.10 4.29 29.70
C GLN A 93 15.60 4.05 29.72
N ARG A 94 15.16 2.95 30.32
CA ARG A 94 13.75 2.64 30.56
C ARG A 94 13.60 2.11 31.98
N ASN A 95 12.66 2.65 32.75
CA ASN A 95 12.44 2.26 34.15
C ASN A 95 13.73 2.29 35.02
N ASN A 96 14.58 3.31 34.84
CA ASN A 96 15.90 3.41 35.48
C ASN A 96 16.91 2.29 35.18
N ILE A 97 16.69 1.51 34.13
CA ILE A 97 17.62 0.49 33.66
C ILE A 97 18.12 0.89 32.28
N ASN A 98 19.43 0.74 32.07
CA ASN A 98 20.08 1.02 30.79
C ASN A 98 20.04 -0.23 29.91
N PHE A 99 19.51 -0.06 28.70
CA PHE A 99 19.44 -1.08 27.67
C PHE A 99 20.27 -0.64 26.48
N SER A 100 20.96 -1.59 25.83
CA SER A 100 21.65 -1.31 24.57
C SER A 100 20.82 -1.79 23.40
N ALA A 101 20.79 -1.02 22.31
CA ALA A 101 20.13 -1.38 21.06
C ALA A 101 21.03 -1.16 19.84
N THR A 102 20.78 -1.92 18.79
CA THR A 102 21.37 -1.70 17.47
C THR A 102 20.57 -0.62 16.74
N LEU A 103 21.25 0.41 16.25
CA LEU A 103 20.62 1.51 15.54
C LEU A 103 20.46 1.18 14.06
N PHE A 104 19.33 1.58 13.50
CA PHE A 104 19.01 1.62 12.08
C PHE A 104 18.49 3.02 11.74
N ASP A 105 18.63 3.46 10.49
CA ASP A 105 18.19 4.81 10.10
C ASP A 105 16.65 4.86 10.07
N THR A 106 16.05 3.86 9.42
CA THR A 106 14.62 3.80 9.11
C THR A 106 14.12 2.35 9.14
N ILE A 107 12.81 2.14 9.19
CA ILE A 107 12.23 0.78 9.17
C ILE A 107 12.62 -0.02 7.92
N GLU A 108 12.84 0.65 6.79
CA GLU A 108 13.27 -0.02 5.56
C GLU A 108 14.70 -0.54 5.65
N THR A 109 15.57 0.23 6.30
CA THR A 109 16.96 -0.18 6.53
C THR A 109 17.04 -1.36 7.48
N HIS A 110 16.16 -1.38 8.48
CA HIS A 110 15.96 -2.49 9.36
C HIS A 110 15.56 -3.73 8.56
N GLU A 111 14.45 -3.70 7.80
CA GLU A 111 13.99 -4.86 7.02
C GLU A 111 15.07 -5.46 6.09
N HIS A 112 15.85 -4.62 5.40
CA HIS A 112 16.79 -5.12 4.39
C HIS A 112 18.18 -5.50 4.96
N TYR A 113 18.63 -4.82 6.02
CA TYR A 113 19.99 -4.96 6.55
C TYR A 113 20.07 -5.42 8.02
N ARG A 114 18.94 -5.86 8.61
CA ARG A 114 18.89 -6.39 9.98
C ARG A 114 19.96 -7.44 10.25
N THR A 115 20.11 -8.40 9.35
CA THR A 115 21.08 -9.51 9.48
C THR A 115 22.52 -9.01 9.60
N TYR A 116 22.85 -7.90 8.94
CA TYR A 116 24.19 -7.31 8.96
C TYR A 116 24.37 -6.24 10.05
N LYS A 117 23.28 -5.85 10.74
CA LYS A 117 23.23 -4.82 11.79
C LYS A 117 23.73 -3.45 11.34
N CYS A 118 23.53 -3.13 10.07
CA CYS A 118 24.04 -1.92 9.45
C CYS A 118 23.01 -0.81 9.49
N VAL A 119 23.45 0.37 9.89
CA VAL A 119 22.78 1.61 9.49
C VAL A 119 23.08 1.80 8.00
N THR A 120 22.05 2.02 7.19
CA THR A 120 22.23 2.37 5.78
C THR A 120 21.61 3.72 5.48
N HIS A 121 22.11 4.38 4.44
CA HIS A 121 21.62 5.63 3.88
C HIS A 121 21.04 5.34 2.48
N SER A 122 20.37 6.32 1.86
CA SER A 122 19.92 6.18 0.46
C SER A 122 21.08 5.80 -0.46
N CYS A 123 20.90 4.69 -1.19
CA CYS A 123 21.91 4.13 -2.09
C CYS A 123 22.10 5.04 -3.31
N GLN A 124 23.29 5.61 -3.43
CA GLN A 124 23.75 6.39 -4.57
C GLN A 124 24.39 5.50 -5.63
N LYS A 125 24.53 6.04 -6.84
CA LYS A 125 25.11 5.33 -7.98
C LYS A 125 26.58 4.98 -7.73
N ARG A 126 27.36 5.92 -7.18
CA ARG A 126 28.81 5.75 -6.97
C ARG A 126 29.12 5.31 -5.54
N LEU A 127 30.06 4.37 -5.40
CA LEU A 127 30.56 3.92 -4.10
C LEU A 127 31.16 5.09 -3.28
N GLU A 128 31.85 6.01 -3.95
CA GLU A 128 32.46 7.19 -3.31
C GLU A 128 31.41 8.08 -2.63
N GLU A 129 30.27 8.30 -3.29
CA GLU A 129 29.15 9.08 -2.75
C GLU A 129 28.52 8.39 -1.54
N ASN A 130 28.32 7.06 -1.63
CA ASN A 130 27.85 6.25 -0.51
C ASN A 130 28.84 6.29 0.67
N THR A 131 30.12 6.20 0.39
CA THR A 131 31.19 6.24 1.40
C THR A 131 31.21 7.60 2.10
N PHE A 132 31.15 8.68 1.32
CA PHE A 132 31.05 10.03 1.86
C PHE A 132 29.80 10.22 2.73
N ALA A 133 28.63 9.75 2.28
CA ALA A 133 27.38 9.85 3.03
C ALA A 133 27.49 9.14 4.40
N ILE A 134 28.07 7.93 4.43
CA ILE A 134 28.29 7.18 5.67
C ILE A 134 29.28 7.90 6.61
N HIS A 135 30.35 8.49 6.08
CA HIS A 135 31.29 9.27 6.89
C HIS A 135 30.66 10.53 7.47
N VAL A 136 29.87 11.27 6.69
CA VAL A 136 29.12 12.43 7.17
C VAL A 136 28.12 12.02 8.24
N PHE A 137 27.42 10.91 8.05
CA PHE A 137 26.49 10.37 9.04
C PHE A 137 27.21 9.99 10.35
N ARG A 138 28.33 9.27 10.27
CA ARG A 138 29.19 8.95 11.41
C ARG A 138 29.62 10.21 12.16
N TRP A 139 30.06 11.24 11.44
CA TRP A 139 30.49 12.50 12.04
C TRP A 139 29.35 13.21 12.78
N ARG A 140 28.12 13.20 12.22
CA ARG A 140 26.94 13.76 12.91
C ARG A 140 26.64 13.04 14.21
N LEU A 141 26.68 11.70 14.22
CA LEU A 141 26.45 10.91 15.44
C LEU A 141 27.48 11.22 16.52
N ILE A 142 28.76 11.38 16.15
CA ILE A 142 29.82 11.72 17.11
C ILE A 142 29.62 13.14 17.66
N ARG A 143 29.22 14.09 16.81
CA ARG A 143 29.00 15.49 17.20
C ARG A 143 27.77 15.66 18.09
N GLN A 144 26.73 14.87 17.87
CA GLN A 144 25.50 14.86 18.65
C GLN A 144 25.25 13.44 19.17
N PRO A 145 25.93 13.03 20.25
CA PRO A 145 25.84 11.67 20.77
C PRO A 145 24.52 11.38 21.47
N VAL A 146 23.68 12.41 21.68
CA VAL A 146 22.35 12.27 22.30
C VAL A 146 21.32 12.76 21.32
N PHE A 147 20.35 11.91 21.00
CA PHE A 147 19.32 12.20 20.02
C PHE A 147 18.04 11.42 20.33
N ARG A 148 16.93 11.87 19.75
CA ARG A 148 15.65 11.16 19.82
C ARG A 148 15.67 9.99 18.85
N CYS A 149 15.21 8.84 19.32
CA CYS A 149 15.18 7.59 18.57
C CYS A 149 13.87 6.86 18.88
N PHE A 150 13.58 5.79 18.16
CA PHE A 150 12.44 4.93 18.41
C PHE A 150 12.92 3.52 18.72
N VAL A 151 12.65 3.01 19.90
CA VAL A 151 13.16 1.72 20.39
C VAL A 151 12.04 0.68 20.37
N ALA A 152 12.31 -0.49 19.81
CA ALA A 152 11.42 -1.63 19.98
C ALA A 152 11.86 -2.36 21.25
N PHE A 153 10.96 -2.52 22.22
CA PHE A 153 11.27 -3.29 23.43
C PHE A 153 10.53 -4.63 23.45
N ALA A 154 9.26 -4.62 23.04
CA ALA A 154 8.39 -5.78 23.16
C ALA A 154 8.48 -6.76 21.97
N VAL A 155 8.70 -6.27 20.74
CA VAL A 155 8.47 -7.04 19.51
C VAL A 155 9.76 -7.40 18.75
N HIS A 156 10.74 -6.50 18.70
CA HIS A 156 11.94 -6.67 17.86
C HIS A 156 13.26 -6.84 18.64
N GLY A 157 13.20 -6.97 19.97
CA GLY A 157 14.39 -7.06 20.82
C GLY A 157 15.17 -5.75 20.87
N ASN A 158 16.45 -5.80 21.21
CA ASN A 158 17.35 -4.64 21.40
C ASN A 158 17.68 -3.89 20.07
N GLU A 159 16.68 -3.25 19.46
CA GLU A 159 16.78 -2.56 18.17
C GLU A 159 16.13 -1.17 18.24
N ALA A 160 16.71 -0.22 17.51
CA ALA A 160 16.31 1.18 17.51
C ALA A 160 16.31 1.77 16.09
N LEU A 161 15.35 2.63 15.80
CA LEU A 161 15.27 3.42 14.58
C LEU A 161 15.60 4.88 14.87
N MET A 162 16.26 5.56 13.94
CA MET A 162 16.54 6.99 14.05
C MET A 162 15.33 7.83 13.63
N TYR A 163 14.65 7.45 12.55
CA TYR A 163 13.48 8.15 12.04
C TYR A 163 12.29 7.22 11.83
N LYS A 164 11.09 7.80 12.02
CA LYS A 164 9.84 7.23 11.57
C LYS A 164 9.25 8.00 10.40
N TYR A 165 8.82 7.29 9.36
CA TYR A 165 8.21 7.93 8.18
C TYR A 165 6.69 7.82 8.15
N HIS A 166 6.11 6.70 8.60
CA HIS A 166 4.68 6.50 8.46
C HIS A 166 3.93 7.27 9.53
N ARG A 167 3.26 8.35 9.10
CA ARG A 167 2.33 9.10 9.96
C ARG A 167 0.98 8.38 10.03
N PRO A 168 0.32 8.40 11.20
CA PRO A 168 -1.02 7.82 11.34
C PRO A 168 -2.02 8.44 10.37
N SER A 169 -1.89 9.74 10.06
CA SER A 169 -2.73 10.46 9.10
C SER A 169 -2.70 9.83 7.71
N SER A 170 -1.52 9.39 7.25
CA SER A 170 -1.37 8.81 5.90
C SER A 170 -2.13 7.48 5.79
N VAL A 171 -2.12 6.69 6.86
CA VAL A 171 -2.83 5.41 6.93
C VAL A 171 -4.35 5.65 6.97
N THR A 172 -4.81 6.61 7.77
CA THR A 172 -6.24 6.92 7.89
C THR A 172 -6.82 7.41 6.56
N TYR A 173 -6.17 8.36 5.89
CA TYR A 173 -6.68 8.85 4.60
C TYR A 173 -6.57 7.79 3.49
N GLY A 174 -5.49 7.01 3.50
CA GLY A 174 -5.27 5.94 2.53
C GLY A 174 -6.33 4.83 2.58
N MET A 175 -6.78 4.44 3.78
CA MET A 175 -7.79 3.38 3.94
C MET A 175 -9.23 3.89 3.89
N PHE A 176 -9.47 5.13 4.33
CA PHE A 176 -10.82 5.69 4.39
C PHE A 176 -11.48 5.82 3.01
N LEU A 177 -10.73 6.31 2.01
CA LEU A 177 -11.29 6.57 0.69
C LEU A 177 -11.71 5.29 -0.06
N PRO A 178 -10.86 4.24 -0.17
CA PRO A 178 -11.28 2.97 -0.76
C PRO A 178 -12.44 2.32 -0.01
N ALA A 179 -12.45 2.38 1.33
CA ALA A 179 -13.52 1.83 2.14
C ALA A 179 -14.87 2.53 1.89
N LEU A 180 -14.85 3.87 1.80
CA LEU A 180 -16.05 4.65 1.47
C LEU A 180 -16.56 4.32 0.07
N CYS A 181 -15.67 4.22 -0.92
CA CYS A 181 -16.03 3.82 -2.29
C CYS A 181 -16.63 2.42 -2.34
N CYS A 182 -16.02 1.44 -1.66
CA CYS A 182 -16.56 0.08 -1.52
C CYS A 182 -17.98 0.12 -0.92
N PHE A 183 -18.16 0.87 0.17
CA PHE A 183 -19.45 0.97 0.86
C PHE A 183 -20.54 1.55 -0.05
N ILE A 184 -20.24 2.65 -0.75
CA ILE A 184 -21.17 3.28 -1.70
C ILE A 184 -21.52 2.31 -2.84
N ALA A 185 -20.54 1.58 -3.38
CA ALA A 185 -20.77 0.61 -4.45
C ALA A 185 -21.62 -0.58 -4.01
N ILE A 186 -21.42 -1.06 -2.79
CA ILE A 186 -22.24 -2.13 -2.21
C ILE A 186 -23.68 -1.64 -2.03
N LEU A 187 -23.88 -0.44 -1.47
CA LEU A 187 -25.22 0.14 -1.30
C LEU A 187 -25.94 0.35 -2.64
N SER A 188 -25.24 0.82 -3.67
CA SER A 188 -25.84 1.01 -5.00
C SER A 188 -26.19 -0.32 -5.66
N LEU A 189 -25.35 -1.35 -5.54
CA LEU A 189 -25.64 -2.69 -6.04
C LEU A 189 -26.82 -3.33 -5.29
N LEU A 190 -26.89 -3.18 -3.96
CA LEU A 190 -28.02 -3.66 -3.16
C LEU A 190 -29.32 -2.96 -3.53
N ALA A 191 -29.28 -1.64 -3.74
CA ALA A 191 -30.45 -0.88 -4.20
C ALA A 191 -30.91 -1.37 -5.59
N LEU A 192 -29.99 -1.48 -6.55
CA LEU A 192 -30.29 -2.01 -7.88
C LEU A 192 -30.87 -3.44 -7.79
N TRP A 193 -30.27 -4.30 -6.96
CA TRP A 193 -30.74 -5.67 -6.76
C TRP A 193 -32.16 -5.71 -6.19
N HIS A 194 -32.44 -4.89 -5.17
CA HIS A 194 -33.75 -4.81 -4.53
C HIS A 194 -34.85 -4.33 -5.50
N PHE A 195 -34.57 -3.31 -6.32
CA PHE A 195 -35.54 -2.79 -7.28
C PHE A 195 -35.74 -3.71 -8.50
N ASP A 196 -34.69 -4.44 -8.91
CA ASP A 196 -34.69 -5.11 -10.22
C ASP A 196 -34.93 -6.62 -10.19
N ARG A 197 -34.78 -7.28 -9.02
CA ARG A 197 -34.93 -8.74 -8.84
C ARG A 197 -34.23 -9.56 -9.94
N CYS A 198 -33.06 -9.11 -10.40
CA CYS A 198 -32.26 -9.75 -11.48
C CYS A 198 -32.90 -9.79 -12.89
N ARG A 199 -34.00 -9.08 -13.16
CA ARG A 199 -34.64 -9.06 -14.51
C ARG A 199 -33.83 -8.30 -15.58
N VAL A 200 -32.74 -7.64 -15.22
CA VAL A 200 -31.91 -6.83 -16.13
C VAL A 200 -31.25 -7.66 -17.25
N TRP A 201 -30.93 -8.92 -16.97
CA TRP A 201 -30.18 -9.79 -17.89
C TRP A 201 -31.07 -10.71 -18.74
N HIS A 202 -32.34 -10.91 -18.37
CA HIS A 202 -33.23 -11.88 -19.04
C HIS A 202 -33.97 -11.36 -20.29
N LEU A 203 -33.75 -10.11 -20.71
CA LEU A 203 -34.48 -9.51 -21.84
C LEU A 203 -33.85 -9.75 -23.23
N GLU A 204 -32.62 -10.27 -23.32
CA GLU A 204 -31.98 -10.58 -24.62
C GLU A 204 -32.27 -12.00 -25.11
N ASP A 205 -32.53 -12.95 -24.21
CA ASP A 205 -32.74 -14.35 -24.59
C ASP A 205 -34.05 -14.57 -25.38
N GLU A 206 -35.10 -13.80 -25.09
CA GLU A 206 -36.39 -13.95 -25.81
C GLU A 206 -36.34 -13.41 -27.25
N THR A 207 -35.55 -12.36 -27.52
CA THR A 207 -35.43 -11.81 -28.87
C THR A 207 -34.56 -12.66 -29.80
N ALA A 208 -33.57 -13.39 -29.26
CA ALA A 208 -32.77 -14.33 -30.04
C ALA A 208 -33.56 -15.59 -30.39
N PHE A 209 -34.38 -16.11 -29.46
CA PHE A 209 -35.20 -17.30 -29.69
C PHE A 209 -36.35 -17.03 -30.68
N GLY A 210 -37.02 -15.87 -30.58
CA GLY A 210 -38.10 -15.50 -31.51
C GLY A 210 -37.64 -15.28 -32.96
N LEU A 211 -36.38 -14.86 -33.17
CA LEU A 211 -35.79 -14.73 -34.51
C LEU A 211 -35.34 -16.07 -35.11
N VAL A 212 -34.98 -17.05 -34.28
CA VAL A 212 -34.67 -18.42 -34.74
C VAL A 212 -35.94 -19.14 -35.18
N GLU A 213 -37.03 -19.01 -34.42
CA GLU A 213 -38.31 -19.66 -34.74
C GLU A 213 -39.01 -19.05 -35.98
N SER A 214 -38.79 -17.75 -36.23
CA SER A 214 -39.27 -17.09 -37.46
C SER A 214 -38.51 -17.50 -38.72
N ARG A 215 -37.25 -17.98 -38.59
CA ARG A 215 -36.45 -18.47 -39.74
C ARG A 215 -36.78 -19.90 -40.10
N THR A 216 -37.12 -20.74 -39.14
CA THR A 216 -37.50 -22.15 -39.41
C THR A 216 -38.86 -22.24 -40.10
N PHE A 217 -39.82 -21.37 -39.77
CA PHE A 217 -41.16 -21.42 -40.37
C PHE A 217 -41.21 -20.95 -41.84
N ASN A 218 -40.29 -20.07 -42.27
CA ASN A 218 -40.23 -19.57 -43.64
C ASN A 218 -39.45 -20.46 -44.61
N GLN A 219 -38.89 -21.59 -44.14
CA GLN A 219 -38.14 -22.52 -44.99
C GLN A 219 -38.90 -23.82 -45.31
N GLU A 220 -40.11 -23.99 -44.76
CA GLU A 220 -41.00 -25.13 -45.04
C GLU A 220 -42.19 -24.81 -45.98
N SER A 221 -42.29 -23.60 -46.52
CA SER A 221 -43.30 -23.23 -47.51
C SER A 221 -42.69 -22.97 -48.89
N ILE A 222 -42.33 -24.05 -49.58
CA ILE A 222 -42.27 -24.15 -51.05
C ILE A 222 -43.51 -24.92 -51.49
#